data_AF-A0A161YB17-F1
#
_entry.id   AF-A0A161YB17-F1
#
_cell.length_a   1.000
_cell.length_b   1.000
_cell.length_c   1.000
_cell.angle_alpha   90.00
_cell.angle_beta   90.00
_cell.angle_gamma   90.00
#
_symmetry.space_group_name_H-M   'P 1'
#
loop_
_entity.id
_entity.type
_entity.pdbx_description
1 polymer ?
#
loop_
_entity_poly.entity_id
_entity_poly.type
_entity_poly.pdbx_seq_one_letter_code
_entity_poly.pdbx_strand_id
1 'polypeptide(L)'
;MYRTARPLLGFGAAVAIQPQTFTRVLPTAKRIAAAPGAVATRGYAGKANPADLRLSTRLNKQAALKDAGYAANEIEKSMAMTHIMLPVVRDVTALTHPPTGTFVPVPFSQLNKSPSALWEYTVARLKQRGKDLLTIFGAKVSSMPSWTSRPRAQLNRTKIVPEAKALHQRLGEAMAAGDKDTLREICTPRLFETLSATVSRRKAGEKITWELLRYNGSPRVVSHKIAIMPPLGRGPVVQQVVVAIGSSQKLGKFDKVTGAPLKGGLRVQNQTEYFVMSRQFDPKTWAPKKWLVWGNTKATTLEDWRLEEKGIQQMEKQDFAKRRGGL
;
A
#
# COMPACT_ATOMS: atom_id res chain seq x y z
N MET A 1 21.36 57.88 -58.13
CA MET A 1 20.31 57.00 -58.71
C MET A 1 20.20 55.74 -57.86
N TYR A 2 18.98 55.25 -57.59
CA TYR A 2 18.59 54.00 -56.88
C TYR A 2 19.24 53.74 -55.48
N ARG A 3 18.47 53.79 -54.39
CA ARG A 3 17.76 52.64 -53.73
C ARG A 3 18.74 51.52 -53.32
N THR A 4 18.78 50.97 -52.10
CA THR A 4 18.03 51.15 -50.82
C THR A 4 18.82 50.43 -49.70
N ALA A 5 18.71 50.69 -48.40
CA ALA A 5 17.81 51.54 -47.61
C ALA A 5 18.49 52.06 -46.30
N ARG A 6 17.66 52.65 -45.42
CA ARG A 6 17.83 52.92 -43.98
C ARG A 6 16.54 52.41 -43.28
N PRO A 7 16.31 52.51 -41.95
CA PRO A 7 17.12 53.07 -40.83
C PRO A 7 17.24 52.05 -39.66
N LEU A 8 17.65 52.31 -38.40
CA LEU A 8 18.43 53.30 -37.61
C LEU A 8 18.82 52.48 -36.34
N LEU A 9 20.05 52.48 -35.81
CA LEU A 9 20.55 53.42 -34.78
C LEU A 9 19.58 53.64 -33.60
N GLY A 10 19.97 53.51 -32.32
CA GLY A 10 21.27 53.15 -31.73
C GLY A 10 21.38 53.69 -30.29
N PHE A 11 22.45 53.31 -29.56
CA PHE A 11 22.97 53.93 -28.31
C PHE A 11 22.02 54.07 -27.09
N GLY A 12 22.44 53.93 -25.82
CA GLY A 12 23.73 53.55 -25.24
C GLY A 12 23.68 53.65 -23.69
N ALA A 13 24.68 53.04 -23.03
CA ALA A 13 25.14 53.25 -21.62
C ALA A 13 24.13 53.34 -20.43
N ALA A 14 24.13 52.26 -19.63
CA ALA A 14 24.26 52.22 -18.16
C ALA A 14 23.43 53.14 -17.22
N VAL A 15 22.52 52.51 -16.45
CA VAL A 15 22.11 52.94 -15.09
C VAL A 15 22.03 51.70 -14.17
N ALA A 16 22.32 51.85 -12.88
CA ALA A 16 22.39 50.78 -11.89
C ALA A 16 21.06 50.05 -11.65
N ILE A 17 21.11 48.73 -11.42
CA ILE A 17 19.96 47.88 -11.10
C ILE A 17 20.12 47.25 -9.72
N GLN A 18 19.18 47.58 -8.83
CA GLN A 18 18.94 46.90 -7.55
C GLN A 18 18.66 45.40 -7.77
N PRO A 19 19.15 44.47 -6.92
CA PRO A 19 18.85 43.05 -7.07
C PRO A 19 17.38 42.75 -6.73
N GLN A 20 16.51 42.75 -7.72
CA GLN A 20 15.13 42.26 -7.55
C GLN A 20 15.12 40.74 -7.43
N THR A 21 14.42 40.26 -6.40
CA THR A 21 14.23 38.84 -6.09
C THR A 21 13.27 38.20 -7.10
N PHE A 22 13.82 37.60 -8.16
CA PHE A 22 13.03 36.84 -9.13
C PHE A 22 12.44 35.57 -8.48
N THR A 23 11.12 35.56 -8.32
CA THR A 23 10.33 34.36 -8.02
C THR A 23 10.39 33.38 -9.19
N ARG A 24 11.21 32.34 -9.05
CA ARG A 24 11.38 31.29 -10.07
C ARG A 24 10.11 30.45 -10.23
N VAL A 25 9.24 30.85 -11.14
CA VAL A 25 8.14 30.01 -11.63
C VAL A 25 8.73 28.75 -12.26
N LEU A 26 8.43 27.58 -11.67
CA LEU A 26 8.86 26.29 -12.21
C LEU A 26 8.08 25.96 -13.49
N PRO A 27 8.74 25.47 -14.55
CA PRO A 27 8.07 25.18 -15.81
C PRO A 27 7.10 24.00 -15.69
N THR A 28 5.94 24.14 -16.32
CA THR A 28 4.89 23.13 -16.42
C THR A 28 5.43 21.86 -17.10
N ALA A 29 5.45 20.74 -16.37
CA ALA A 29 5.98 19.49 -16.88
C ALA A 29 5.18 18.96 -18.08
N LYS A 30 5.75 19.04 -19.28
CA LYS A 30 5.29 18.27 -20.45
C LYS A 30 5.35 16.78 -20.11
N ARG A 31 4.27 16.05 -20.40
CA ARG A 31 4.23 14.59 -20.23
C ARG A 31 5.27 13.92 -21.12
N ILE A 32 6.27 13.28 -20.51
CA ILE A 32 7.14 12.32 -21.18
C ILE A 32 6.31 11.06 -21.50
N ALA A 33 6.46 10.51 -22.70
CA ALA A 33 5.79 9.28 -23.11
C ALA A 33 6.31 8.08 -22.29
N ALA A 34 5.43 7.15 -21.93
CA ALA A 34 5.81 5.96 -21.18
C ALA A 34 6.66 5.02 -22.06
N ALA A 35 7.83 4.62 -21.56
CA ALA A 35 8.69 3.65 -22.22
C ALA A 35 8.05 2.25 -22.30
N PRO A 36 8.29 1.47 -23.37
CA PRO A 36 7.78 0.10 -23.48
C PRO A 36 8.42 -0.80 -22.40
N GLY A 37 7.58 -1.41 -21.56
CA GLY A 37 8.01 -2.30 -20.47
C GLY A 37 7.55 -1.89 -19.06
N ALA A 38 7.01 -0.68 -18.89
CA ALA A 38 6.49 -0.24 -17.59
C ALA A 38 5.21 -1.01 -17.19
N VAL A 39 5.31 -1.87 -16.17
CA VAL A 39 4.12 -2.50 -15.55
C VAL A 39 3.31 -1.42 -14.84
N ALA A 40 2.13 -1.11 -15.38
CA ALA A 40 1.25 -0.07 -14.85
C ALA A 40 0.64 -0.49 -13.49
N THR A 41 1.34 -0.19 -12.40
CA THR A 41 0.85 -0.41 -11.03
C THR A 41 -0.26 0.60 -10.70
N ARG A 42 -1.46 0.09 -10.39
CA ARG A 42 -2.66 0.88 -10.06
C ARG A 42 -2.51 1.61 -8.72
N GLY A 43 -2.09 2.87 -8.76
CA GLY A 43 -2.05 3.76 -7.60
C GLY A 43 -3.39 4.48 -7.38
N TYR A 44 -4.05 4.23 -6.25
CA TYR A 44 -5.29 4.92 -5.86
C TYR A 44 -4.98 6.06 -4.89
N ALA A 45 -4.52 7.20 -5.43
CA ALA A 45 -3.98 8.29 -4.62
C ALA A 45 -4.62 9.65 -4.95
N GLY A 46 -5.28 10.25 -3.96
CA GLY A 46 -5.68 11.65 -3.94
C GLY A 46 -5.93 12.08 -2.48
N LYS A 47 -5.46 13.27 -2.10
CA LYS A 47 -5.44 13.75 -0.70
C LYS A 47 -6.84 13.65 -0.05
N ALA A 48 -6.94 13.00 1.10
CA ALA A 48 -8.21 12.78 1.80
C ALA A 48 -8.77 14.08 2.40
N ASN A 49 -10.10 14.19 2.53
CA ASN A 49 -10.76 15.34 3.14
C ASN A 49 -10.68 15.23 4.68
N PRO A 50 -10.26 16.28 5.43
CA PRO A 50 -10.23 16.25 6.89
C PRO A 50 -11.59 16.00 7.56
N ALA A 51 -12.72 16.28 6.90
CA ALA A 51 -14.05 15.94 7.41
C ALA A 51 -14.31 14.42 7.44
N ASP A 52 -14.02 13.72 6.32
CA ASP A 52 -14.14 12.27 6.21
C ASP A 52 -13.23 11.57 7.26
N LEU A 53 -12.02 12.10 7.47
CA LEU A 53 -11.04 11.61 8.45
C LEU A 53 -11.55 11.67 9.90
N ARG A 54 -12.30 12.71 10.26
CA ARG A 54 -12.89 12.85 11.61
C ARG A 54 -14.05 11.89 11.81
N LEU A 55 -14.84 11.64 10.76
CA LEU A 55 -15.96 10.70 10.81
C LEU A 55 -15.47 9.24 10.91
N SER A 56 -14.50 8.84 10.08
CA SER A 56 -13.89 7.49 10.14
C SER A 56 -13.29 7.23 11.51
N THR A 57 -12.51 8.17 12.05
CA THR A 57 -11.87 8.05 13.37
C THR A 57 -12.89 7.86 14.49
N ARG A 58 -14.01 8.61 14.49
CA ARG A 58 -15.09 8.45 15.48
C ARG A 58 -15.78 7.08 15.39
N LEU A 59 -16.10 6.63 14.17
CA LEU A 59 -16.75 5.33 13.95
C LEU A 59 -15.84 4.16 14.29
N ASN A 60 -14.54 4.23 13.94
CA ASN A 60 -13.54 3.24 14.34
C ASN A 60 -13.40 3.17 15.87
N LYS A 61 -13.42 4.32 16.55
CA LYS A 61 -13.39 4.39 18.03
C LYS A 61 -14.64 3.75 18.65
N GLN A 62 -15.83 3.98 18.10
CA GLN A 62 -17.06 3.32 18.56
C GLN A 62 -17.08 1.81 18.29
N ALA A 63 -16.59 1.36 17.13
CA ALA A 63 -16.44 -0.06 16.84
C ALA A 63 -15.43 -0.75 17.79
N ALA A 64 -14.30 -0.09 18.07
CA ALA A 64 -13.30 -0.59 19.00
C ALA A 64 -13.82 -0.69 20.46
N LEU A 65 -14.63 0.28 20.90
CA LEU A 65 -15.27 0.27 22.23
C LEU A 65 -16.32 -0.84 22.42
N LYS A 66 -16.85 -1.42 21.34
CA LYS A 66 -17.83 -2.53 21.41
C LYS A 66 -17.20 -3.92 21.48
N ASP A 67 -15.93 -4.09 21.11
CA ASP A 67 -15.38 -5.39 20.74
C ASP A 67 -14.47 -6.05 21.80
N ALA A 68 -13.92 -5.29 22.76
CA ALA A 68 -13.26 -5.78 23.99
C ALA A 68 -12.94 -4.63 24.97
N GLY A 69 -12.79 -4.94 26.27
CA GLY A 69 -12.46 -4.00 27.35
C GLY A 69 -11.02 -3.46 27.34
N TYR A 70 -10.59 -2.87 26.22
CA TYR A 70 -9.36 -2.08 26.12
C TYR A 70 -9.67 -0.59 26.25
N ALA A 71 -8.85 0.14 27.00
CA ALA A 71 -8.92 1.60 26.99
C ALA A 71 -8.54 2.13 25.60
N ALA A 72 -9.31 3.10 25.08
CA ALA A 72 -9.17 3.53 23.68
C ALA A 72 -7.76 4.08 23.33
N ASN A 73 -7.04 4.59 24.32
CA ASN A 73 -5.64 5.03 24.21
C ASN A 73 -4.64 3.87 24.03
N GLU A 74 -4.91 2.67 24.57
CA GLU A 74 -4.11 1.47 24.34
C GLU A 74 -4.40 0.84 22.98
N ILE A 75 -5.65 0.92 22.51
CA ILE A 75 -6.01 0.56 21.13
C ILE A 75 -5.32 1.50 20.14
N GLU A 76 -5.36 2.81 20.40
CA GLU A 76 -4.69 3.80 19.56
C GLU A 76 -3.16 3.64 19.56
N LYS A 77 -2.54 3.40 20.73
CA LYS A 77 -1.11 3.05 20.83
C LYS A 77 -0.78 1.75 20.10
N SER A 78 -1.56 0.69 20.27
CA SER A 78 -1.30 -0.60 19.60
C SER A 78 -1.58 -0.54 18.09
N MET A 79 -2.58 0.21 17.63
CA MET A 79 -2.81 0.52 16.21
C MET A 79 -1.67 1.34 15.62
N ALA A 80 -1.26 2.42 16.28
CA ALA A 80 -0.09 3.22 15.87
C ALA A 80 1.19 2.38 15.85
N MET A 81 1.36 1.48 16.82
CA MET A 81 2.46 0.52 16.84
C MET A 81 2.32 -0.55 15.74
N THR A 82 1.10 -0.94 15.37
CA THR A 82 0.86 -1.82 14.20
C THR A 82 1.30 -1.07 12.94
N HIS A 83 1.05 0.24 12.85
CA HIS A 83 1.56 1.13 11.82
C HIS A 83 3.07 1.48 11.97
N ILE A 84 3.80 0.89 12.92
CA ILE A 84 5.26 0.97 13.06
C ILE A 84 5.93 -0.39 12.79
N MET A 85 5.33 -1.49 13.26
CA MET A 85 5.82 -2.88 13.03
C MET A 85 5.34 -3.47 11.70
N LEU A 86 4.20 -3.00 11.18
CA LEU A 86 3.66 -3.23 9.85
C LEU A 86 3.35 -1.86 9.22
N PRO A 87 4.36 -1.02 8.96
CA PRO A 87 4.11 0.36 8.60
C PRO A 87 3.40 0.46 7.26
N VAL A 88 2.21 1.04 7.33
CA VAL A 88 1.66 1.75 6.20
C VAL A 88 2.56 2.97 6.02
N VAL A 89 3.38 2.94 4.98
CA VAL A 89 3.52 4.05 4.02
C VAL A 89 2.95 5.37 4.55
N ARG A 90 3.82 6.24 5.09
CA ARG A 90 3.40 7.54 5.65
C ARG A 90 2.91 8.54 4.60
N ASP A 91 3.23 8.31 3.32
CA ASP A 91 2.95 9.25 2.24
C ASP A 91 2.02 8.68 1.17
N VAL A 92 1.02 9.44 0.72
CA VAL A 92 -0.02 8.93 -0.20
C VAL A 92 0.54 8.72 -1.62
N THR A 93 1.68 9.33 -1.94
CA THR A 93 2.52 9.04 -3.12
C THR A 93 3.31 7.74 -3.00
N ALA A 94 3.56 7.25 -1.78
CA ALA A 94 4.42 6.12 -1.48
C ALA A 94 3.66 4.79 -1.34
N LEU A 95 2.43 4.71 -1.89
CA LEU A 95 1.54 3.52 -2.09
C LEU A 95 2.17 2.41 -2.97
N THR A 96 3.49 2.36 -2.96
CA THR A 96 4.42 1.74 -3.88
C THR A 96 5.50 0.94 -3.14
N HIS A 97 5.64 1.09 -1.82
CA HIS A 97 6.63 0.38 -1.01
C HIS A 97 6.01 -0.82 -0.27
N PRO A 98 6.79 -1.86 0.06
CA PRO A 98 6.36 -2.92 0.95
C PRO A 98 6.06 -2.40 2.37
N PRO A 99 5.07 -2.96 3.09
CA PRO A 99 4.96 -2.76 4.53
C PRO A 99 6.16 -3.42 5.22
N THR A 100 6.98 -2.67 5.98
CA THR A 100 8.36 -3.10 6.33
C THR A 100 8.46 -4.51 6.92
N GLY A 101 9.56 -5.18 6.62
CA GLY A 101 9.72 -6.61 6.78
C GLY A 101 8.83 -7.40 5.81
N THR A 102 8.62 -6.92 4.58
CA THR A 102 7.93 -7.69 3.53
C THR A 102 8.75 -7.69 2.25
N PHE A 103 9.32 -8.85 1.94
CA PHE A 103 10.08 -9.05 0.72
C PHE A 103 9.20 -9.69 -0.36
N VAL A 104 8.89 -8.93 -1.41
CA VAL A 104 8.12 -9.41 -2.56
C VAL A 104 9.08 -9.69 -3.72
N PRO A 105 9.13 -10.91 -4.26
CA PRO A 105 10.06 -11.26 -5.32
C PRO A 105 9.73 -10.54 -6.64
N VAL A 106 10.74 -9.86 -7.18
CA VAL A 106 10.78 -9.26 -8.51
C VAL A 106 10.76 -10.39 -9.57
N PRO A 107 10.02 -10.23 -10.68
CA PRO A 107 10.12 -11.16 -11.82
C PRO A 107 11.57 -11.27 -12.31
N PHE A 108 12.03 -12.48 -12.67
CA PHE A 108 13.43 -12.69 -13.04
C PHE A 108 13.92 -11.80 -14.21
N SER A 109 13.02 -11.44 -15.13
CA SER A 109 13.27 -10.50 -16.23
C SER A 109 13.59 -9.06 -15.80
N GLN A 110 13.23 -8.67 -14.58
CA GLN A 110 13.43 -7.34 -14.00
C GLN A 110 14.59 -7.30 -12.97
N LEU A 111 15.25 -8.43 -12.71
CA LEU A 111 16.42 -8.46 -11.83
C LEU A 111 17.67 -7.97 -12.54
N ASN A 112 18.56 -7.31 -11.79
CA ASN A 112 19.93 -7.07 -12.24
C ASN A 112 20.63 -8.43 -12.41
N LYS A 113 21.14 -8.70 -13.62
CA LYS A 113 21.74 -9.99 -14.00
C LYS A 113 23.18 -10.18 -13.51
N SER A 114 23.78 -9.18 -12.87
CA SER A 114 25.10 -9.30 -12.24
C SER A 114 25.10 -10.43 -11.18
N PRO A 115 26.06 -11.37 -11.20
CA PRO A 115 26.13 -12.47 -10.23
C PRO A 115 26.14 -12.01 -8.77
N SER A 116 26.85 -10.92 -8.45
CA SER A 116 26.90 -10.37 -7.09
C SER A 116 25.55 -9.78 -6.65
N ALA A 117 24.85 -9.08 -7.55
CA ALA A 117 23.53 -8.53 -7.28
C ALA A 117 22.47 -9.64 -7.12
N LEU A 118 22.53 -10.70 -7.95
CA LEU A 118 21.67 -11.87 -7.83
C LEU A 118 21.91 -12.62 -6.51
N TRP A 119 23.17 -12.76 -6.09
CA TRP A 119 23.52 -13.37 -4.81
C TRP A 119 23.00 -12.55 -3.63
N GLU A 120 23.30 -11.24 -3.58
CA GLU A 120 22.84 -10.35 -2.52
C GLU A 120 21.31 -10.31 -2.42
N TYR A 121 20.62 -10.23 -3.56
CA TYR A 121 19.15 -10.32 -3.64
C TYR A 121 18.61 -11.64 -3.08
N THR A 122 19.28 -12.75 -3.40
CA THR A 122 18.91 -14.09 -2.92
C THR A 122 19.13 -14.23 -1.42
N VAL A 123 20.27 -13.76 -0.90
CA VAL A 123 20.58 -13.73 0.54
C VAL A 123 19.58 -12.85 1.29
N ALA A 124 19.27 -11.64 0.80
CA ALA A 124 18.27 -10.76 1.39
C ALA A 124 16.87 -11.42 1.46
N ARG A 125 16.44 -12.05 0.36
CA ARG A 125 15.18 -12.80 0.27
C ARG A 125 15.14 -13.97 1.25
N LEU A 126 16.22 -14.75 1.36
CA LEU A 126 16.32 -15.89 2.28
C LEU A 126 16.33 -15.43 3.75
N LYS A 127 17.10 -14.38 4.06
CA LYS A 127 17.16 -13.72 5.39
C LYS A 127 15.77 -13.27 5.84
N GLN A 128 15.02 -12.56 4.99
CA GLN A 128 13.67 -12.13 5.36
C GLN A 128 12.69 -13.31 5.45
N ARG A 129 12.78 -14.31 4.56
CA ARG A 129 11.95 -15.53 4.65
C ARG A 129 12.24 -16.32 5.94
N GLY A 130 13.49 -16.34 6.41
CA GLY A 130 13.87 -16.89 7.71
C GLY A 130 13.23 -16.15 8.88
N LYS A 131 13.27 -14.81 8.88
CA LYS A 131 12.55 -13.97 9.86
C LYS A 131 11.04 -14.24 9.85
N ASP A 132 10.41 -14.24 8.67
CA ASP A 132 8.98 -14.53 8.49
C ASP A 132 8.62 -15.92 9.07
N LEU A 133 9.43 -16.95 8.80
CA LEU A 133 9.26 -18.30 9.35
C LEU A 133 9.43 -18.35 10.87
N LEU A 134 10.42 -17.62 11.42
CA LEU A 134 10.64 -17.55 12.87
C LEU A 134 9.47 -16.86 13.60
N THR A 135 8.91 -15.78 13.05
CA THR A 135 7.70 -15.15 13.63
C THR A 135 6.49 -16.08 13.60
N ILE A 136 6.31 -16.84 12.51
CA ILE A 136 5.27 -17.86 12.38
C ILE A 136 5.47 -19.00 13.38
N PHE A 137 6.70 -19.44 13.60
CA PHE A 137 7.04 -20.47 14.58
C PHE A 137 6.78 -19.97 16.01
N GLY A 138 7.29 -18.80 16.36
CA GLY A 138 7.06 -18.16 17.67
C GLY A 138 5.57 -17.97 17.98
N ALA A 139 4.77 -17.54 16.99
CA ALA A 139 3.32 -17.41 17.13
C ALA A 139 2.60 -18.77 17.28
N LYS A 140 3.12 -19.85 16.67
CA LYS A 140 2.60 -21.20 16.94
C LYS A 140 2.90 -21.63 18.36
N VAL A 141 4.15 -21.49 18.81
CA VAL A 141 4.59 -21.87 20.17
C VAL A 141 3.83 -21.08 21.23
N SER A 142 3.70 -19.76 21.10
CA SER A 142 2.94 -18.93 22.05
C SER A 142 1.42 -19.17 22.03
N SER A 143 0.90 -19.86 21.01
CA SER A 143 -0.49 -20.29 20.94
C SER A 143 -0.76 -21.65 21.60
N MET A 144 0.26 -22.43 21.97
CA MET A 144 0.12 -23.73 22.61
C MET A 144 -0.20 -23.57 24.11
N PRO A 145 -1.30 -24.15 24.64
CA PRO A 145 -1.57 -24.15 26.09
C PRO A 145 -0.49 -24.84 26.93
N SER A 146 0.14 -25.89 26.40
CA SER A 146 1.27 -26.62 26.99
C SER A 146 2.26 -27.01 25.89
N TRP A 147 3.53 -27.28 26.26
CA TRP A 147 4.58 -27.56 25.26
C TRP A 147 4.33 -28.81 24.39
N THR A 148 3.48 -29.74 24.85
CA THR A 148 3.07 -30.96 24.12
C THR A 148 1.78 -30.81 23.33
N SER A 149 1.01 -29.73 23.54
CA SER A 149 -0.30 -29.51 22.92
C SER A 149 -0.22 -28.96 21.49
N ARG A 150 -1.26 -29.15 20.67
CA ARG A 150 -1.30 -28.58 19.31
C ARG A 150 -1.45 -27.05 19.34
N PRO A 151 -0.74 -26.29 18.48
CA PRO A 151 -0.92 -24.84 18.34
C PRO A 151 -2.38 -24.44 18.07
N ARG A 152 -2.89 -23.47 18.83
CA ARG A 152 -4.21 -22.86 18.57
C ARG A 152 -4.20 -21.92 17.36
N ALA A 153 -3.05 -21.37 16.98
CA ALA A 153 -2.88 -20.47 15.84
C ALA A 153 -3.09 -21.15 14.47
N GLN A 154 -4.36 -21.23 14.02
CA GLN A 154 -4.72 -21.84 12.74
C GLN A 154 -4.53 -20.88 11.55
N LEU A 155 -3.39 -21.00 10.87
CA LEU A 155 -2.98 -20.10 9.78
C LEU A 155 -3.70 -20.36 8.44
N ASN A 156 -4.42 -21.48 8.32
CA ASN A 156 -5.30 -21.84 7.19
C ASN A 156 -4.69 -21.62 5.80
N ARG A 157 -3.42 -22.02 5.60
CA ARG A 157 -2.61 -21.68 4.41
C ARG A 157 -3.27 -22.02 3.07
N THR A 158 -4.05 -23.09 3.00
CA THR A 158 -4.79 -23.52 1.80
C THR A 158 -5.95 -22.58 1.44
N LYS A 159 -6.60 -21.96 2.45
CA LYS A 159 -7.74 -21.05 2.27
C LYS A 159 -7.31 -19.62 1.88
N ILE A 160 -6.03 -19.26 2.07
CA ILE A 160 -5.48 -17.93 1.79
C ILE A 160 -5.71 -17.48 0.33
N VAL A 161 -5.43 -18.34 -0.66
CA VAL A 161 -5.53 -17.96 -2.07
C VAL A 161 -7.00 -17.81 -2.53
N PRO A 162 -7.92 -18.74 -2.21
CA PRO A 162 -9.36 -18.53 -2.43
C PRO A 162 -9.88 -17.23 -1.82
N GLU A 163 -9.54 -16.93 -0.56
CA GLU A 163 -9.97 -15.71 0.12
C GLU A 163 -9.45 -14.44 -0.57
N ALA A 164 -8.17 -14.43 -0.96
CA ALA A 164 -7.56 -13.30 -1.65
C ALA A 164 -8.23 -13.01 -3.00
N LYS A 165 -8.68 -14.06 -3.73
CA LYS A 165 -9.47 -13.88 -4.96
C LYS A 165 -10.84 -13.27 -4.67
N ALA A 166 -11.55 -13.77 -3.66
CA ALA A 166 -12.87 -13.26 -3.28
C ALA A 166 -12.80 -11.78 -2.84
N LEU A 167 -11.83 -11.43 -2.00
CA LEU A 167 -11.59 -10.05 -1.58
C LEU A 167 -11.12 -9.15 -2.73
N HIS A 168 -10.28 -9.64 -3.65
CA HIS A 168 -9.83 -8.88 -4.82
C HIS A 168 -11.00 -8.52 -5.74
N GLN A 169 -11.88 -9.49 -6.02
CA GLN A 169 -13.08 -9.28 -6.82
C GLN A 169 -14.07 -8.32 -6.13
N ARG A 170 -14.44 -8.61 -4.87
CA ARG A 170 -15.39 -7.78 -4.09
C ARG A 170 -14.90 -6.34 -3.93
N LEU A 171 -13.58 -6.13 -3.79
CA LEU A 171 -12.95 -4.81 -3.80
C LEU A 171 -13.08 -4.10 -5.15
N GLY A 172 -12.82 -4.80 -6.26
CA GLY A 172 -12.93 -4.25 -7.61
C GLY A 172 -14.36 -3.81 -7.96
N GLU A 173 -15.34 -4.65 -7.62
CA GLU A 173 -16.77 -4.42 -7.81
C GLU A 173 -17.27 -3.26 -6.92
N ALA A 174 -17.03 -3.30 -5.61
CA ALA A 174 -17.43 -2.23 -4.69
C ALA A 174 -16.75 -0.90 -5.04
N MET A 175 -15.49 -0.94 -5.47
CA MET A 175 -14.83 0.23 -6.04
C MET A 175 -15.57 0.73 -7.28
N ALA A 176 -15.89 -0.08 -8.28
CA ALA A 176 -16.58 0.40 -9.47
C ALA A 176 -17.97 0.99 -9.16
N ALA A 177 -18.79 0.24 -8.42
CA ALA A 177 -20.11 0.67 -7.98
C ALA A 177 -20.08 1.96 -7.13
N GLY A 178 -18.99 2.18 -6.38
CA GLY A 178 -18.90 3.26 -5.39
C GLY A 178 -19.57 2.92 -4.06
N ASP A 179 -19.78 1.62 -3.79
CA ASP A 179 -20.33 1.09 -2.56
C ASP A 179 -19.33 1.30 -1.41
N LYS A 180 -19.55 2.36 -0.64
CA LYS A 180 -18.72 2.71 0.53
C LYS A 180 -18.93 1.74 1.70
N ASP A 181 -20.05 1.05 1.77
CA ASP A 181 -20.39 0.23 2.93
C ASP A 181 -19.71 -1.15 2.82
N THR A 182 -19.74 -1.78 1.64
CA THR A 182 -18.88 -2.94 1.34
C THR A 182 -17.40 -2.57 1.49
N LEU A 183 -16.96 -1.41 1.00
CA LEU A 183 -15.56 -0.97 1.17
C LEU A 183 -15.17 -0.83 2.65
N ARG A 184 -16.06 -0.33 3.52
CA ARG A 184 -15.83 -0.24 4.96
C ARG A 184 -15.78 -1.61 5.63
N GLU A 185 -16.58 -2.56 5.14
CA GLU A 185 -16.63 -3.92 5.67
C GLU A 185 -15.34 -4.71 5.36
N ILE A 186 -14.83 -4.61 4.14
CA ILE A 186 -13.75 -5.48 3.64
C ILE A 186 -12.35 -4.88 3.72
N CYS A 187 -12.20 -3.57 3.88
CA CYS A 187 -10.89 -2.92 3.94
C CYS A 187 -10.42 -2.72 5.38
N THR A 188 -9.10 -2.58 5.58
CA THR A 188 -8.60 -1.94 6.80
C THR A 188 -9.11 -0.49 6.87
N PRO A 189 -9.29 0.09 8.07
CA PRO A 189 -9.83 1.44 8.20
C PRO A 189 -9.05 2.50 7.40
N ARG A 190 -7.73 2.38 7.36
CA ARG A 190 -6.85 3.29 6.62
C ARG A 190 -6.98 3.16 5.10
N LEU A 191 -7.17 1.95 4.58
CA LEU A 191 -7.45 1.75 3.16
C LEU A 191 -8.84 2.29 2.82
N PHE A 192 -9.84 2.03 3.67
CA PHE A 192 -11.20 2.54 3.50
C PHE A 192 -11.23 4.07 3.36
N GLU A 193 -10.52 4.82 4.20
CA GLU A 193 -10.40 6.29 4.08
C GLU A 193 -9.90 6.73 2.70
N THR A 194 -8.84 6.07 2.21
CA THR A 194 -8.19 6.39 0.93
C THR A 194 -9.11 6.09 -0.26
N LEU A 195 -9.81 4.95 -0.21
CA LEU A 195 -10.72 4.50 -1.27
C LEU A 195 -12.05 5.26 -1.26
N SER A 196 -12.65 5.47 -0.09
CA SER A 196 -13.91 6.24 0.04
C SER A 196 -13.75 7.69 -0.40
N ALA A 197 -12.64 8.36 -0.05
CA ALA A 197 -12.32 9.68 -0.58
C ALA A 197 -12.12 9.66 -2.12
N THR A 198 -11.58 8.58 -2.67
CA THR A 198 -11.45 8.38 -4.13
C THR A 198 -12.79 8.11 -4.81
N VAL A 199 -13.75 7.48 -4.13
CA VAL A 199 -15.14 7.37 -4.57
C VAL A 199 -15.84 8.74 -4.53
N SER A 200 -15.71 9.49 -3.42
CA SER A 200 -16.32 10.83 -3.26
C SER A 200 -15.88 11.84 -4.31
N ARG A 201 -14.63 11.77 -4.79
CA ARG A 201 -14.08 12.69 -5.81
C ARG A 201 -14.45 12.34 -7.25
N ARG A 202 -15.32 11.35 -7.49
CA ARG A 202 -15.77 11.03 -8.86
C ARG A 202 -16.66 12.14 -9.38
N LYS A 203 -16.48 12.49 -10.65
CA LYS A 203 -17.39 13.41 -11.35
C LYS A 203 -18.79 12.82 -11.36
N ALA A 204 -19.79 13.62 -10.99
CA ALA A 204 -21.16 13.17 -10.80
C ALA A 204 -21.75 12.49 -12.05
N GLY A 205 -21.40 12.96 -13.26
CA GLY A 205 -21.85 12.39 -14.54
C GLY A 205 -21.06 11.19 -15.07
N GLU A 206 -19.97 10.74 -14.42
CA GLU A 206 -19.21 9.56 -14.88
C GLU A 206 -19.69 8.28 -14.14
N LYS A 207 -20.08 7.24 -14.88
CA LYS A 207 -20.24 5.86 -14.39
C LYS A 207 -18.95 5.09 -14.65
N ILE A 208 -18.42 4.44 -13.62
CA ILE A 208 -17.24 3.57 -13.74
C ILE A 208 -17.70 2.12 -13.68
N THR A 209 -17.18 1.28 -14.57
CA THR A 209 -17.34 -0.18 -14.48
C THR A 209 -15.97 -0.84 -14.30
N TRP A 210 -15.98 -2.00 -13.64
CA TRP A 210 -14.85 -2.89 -13.51
C TRP A 210 -15.38 -4.31 -13.69
N GLU A 211 -14.68 -5.11 -14.48
CA GLU A 211 -15.04 -6.47 -14.83
C GLU A 211 -13.75 -7.31 -14.83
N LEU A 212 -13.77 -8.41 -14.09
CA LEU A 212 -12.68 -9.37 -14.08
C LEU A 212 -12.89 -10.38 -15.22
N LEU A 213 -12.10 -10.28 -16.28
CA LEU A 213 -12.23 -11.20 -17.42
C LEU A 213 -11.70 -12.59 -17.09
N ARG A 214 -10.51 -12.65 -16.47
CA ARG A 214 -9.87 -13.90 -16.02
C ARG A 214 -8.68 -13.64 -15.10
N TYR A 215 -8.30 -14.67 -14.34
CA TYR A 215 -6.99 -14.73 -13.70
C TYR A 215 -5.94 -15.26 -14.69
N ASN A 216 -4.74 -14.68 -14.64
CA ASN A 216 -3.60 -15.04 -15.50
C ASN A 216 -2.64 -15.93 -14.71
N GLY A 217 -2.77 -17.24 -14.90
CA GLY A 217 -2.08 -18.25 -14.08
C GLY A 217 -2.65 -18.35 -12.66
N SER A 218 -2.06 -19.24 -11.86
CA SER A 218 -2.48 -19.49 -10.48
C SER A 218 -1.96 -18.40 -9.53
N PRO A 219 -2.84 -17.67 -8.81
CA PRO A 219 -2.40 -16.74 -7.78
C PRO A 219 -1.65 -17.47 -6.67
N ARG A 220 -0.60 -16.85 -6.11
CA ARG A 220 0.32 -17.50 -5.16
C ARG A 220 0.72 -16.60 -4.01
N VAL A 221 0.90 -17.19 -2.83
CA VAL A 221 1.47 -16.49 -1.66
C VAL A 221 2.95 -16.19 -1.92
N VAL A 222 3.34 -14.92 -1.79
CA VAL A 222 4.73 -14.48 -1.99
C VAL A 222 5.42 -14.02 -0.70
N SER A 223 4.67 -13.50 0.28
CA SER A 223 5.13 -13.28 1.67
C SER A 223 3.99 -13.61 2.63
N HIS A 224 4.34 -14.14 3.80
CA HIS A 224 3.40 -14.48 4.86
C HIS A 224 4.15 -14.34 6.19
N LYS A 225 3.70 -13.40 7.02
CA LYS A 225 4.33 -13.07 8.31
C LYS A 225 3.28 -12.88 9.41
N ILE A 226 3.71 -12.94 10.66
CA ILE A 226 2.87 -12.67 11.83
C ILE A 226 3.58 -11.62 12.70
N ALA A 227 2.87 -10.58 13.10
CA ALA A 227 3.31 -9.64 14.11
C ALA A 227 2.55 -9.89 15.41
N ILE A 228 3.28 -10.01 16.53
CA ILE A 228 2.70 -10.02 17.88
C ILE A 228 2.92 -8.62 18.44
N MET A 229 1.86 -7.85 18.60
CA MET A 229 1.97 -6.48 19.07
C MET A 229 2.22 -6.43 20.59
N PRO A 230 3.12 -5.56 21.08
CA PRO A 230 3.22 -5.25 22.50
C PRO A 230 1.93 -4.64 23.08
N PRO A 231 1.65 -4.79 24.39
CA PRO A 231 2.39 -5.63 25.33
C PRO A 231 2.16 -7.14 25.08
N LEU A 232 3.21 -7.95 25.22
CA LEU A 232 3.18 -9.39 24.95
C LEU A 232 2.06 -10.10 25.75
N GLY A 233 1.37 -11.03 25.11
CA GLY A 233 0.25 -11.78 25.71
C GLY A 233 -1.06 -11.00 25.86
N ARG A 234 -1.09 -9.70 25.50
CA ARG A 234 -2.29 -8.86 25.51
C ARG A 234 -2.56 -8.22 24.15
N GLY A 235 -1.53 -7.59 23.56
CA GLY A 235 -1.65 -6.87 22.30
C GLY A 235 -2.08 -7.76 21.12
N PRO A 236 -2.71 -7.19 20.08
CA PRO A 236 -3.26 -7.95 18.96
C PRO A 236 -2.19 -8.74 18.21
N VAL A 237 -2.52 -9.96 17.80
CA VAL A 237 -1.67 -10.75 16.90
C VAL A 237 -2.20 -10.58 15.48
N VAL A 238 -1.36 -10.09 14.57
CA VAL A 238 -1.74 -9.75 13.19
C VAL A 238 -1.04 -10.69 12.21
N GLN A 239 -1.82 -11.45 11.44
CA GLN A 239 -1.33 -12.19 10.29
C GLN A 239 -1.43 -11.30 9.04
N GLN A 240 -0.32 -11.09 8.35
CA GLN A 240 -0.29 -10.38 7.07
C GLN A 240 0.21 -11.34 5.96
N VAL A 241 -0.46 -11.29 4.81
CA VAL A 241 -0.12 -12.11 3.65
C VAL A 241 -0.15 -11.27 2.39
N VAL A 242 0.84 -11.48 1.53
CA VAL A 242 0.89 -10.93 0.17
C VAL A 242 0.66 -12.06 -0.83
N VAL A 243 -0.32 -11.89 -1.70
CA VAL A 243 -0.67 -12.81 -2.78
C VAL A 243 -0.39 -12.12 -4.12
N ALA A 244 0.44 -12.72 -4.96
CA ALA A 244 0.60 -12.27 -6.34
C ALA A 244 -0.60 -12.77 -7.17
N ILE A 245 -1.41 -11.84 -7.67
CA ILE A 245 -2.60 -12.08 -8.49
C ILE A 245 -2.32 -11.56 -9.90
N GLY A 246 -2.05 -12.46 -10.85
CA GLY A 246 -2.12 -12.14 -12.27
C GLY A 246 -3.58 -12.08 -12.72
N SER A 247 -3.99 -11.04 -13.44
CA SER A 247 -5.36 -10.94 -13.97
C SER A 247 -5.46 -10.08 -15.24
N SER A 248 -6.50 -10.35 -16.02
CA SER A 248 -6.99 -9.52 -17.12
C SER A 248 -8.27 -8.84 -16.66
N GLN A 249 -8.26 -7.51 -16.61
CA GLN A 249 -9.37 -6.69 -16.10
C GLN A 249 -9.84 -5.73 -17.19
N LYS A 250 -11.14 -5.51 -17.27
CA LYS A 250 -11.77 -4.52 -18.15
C LYS A 250 -12.32 -3.40 -17.29
N LEU A 251 -11.86 -2.18 -17.54
CA LEU A 251 -12.31 -0.96 -16.89
C LEU A 251 -13.07 -0.14 -17.93
N GLY A 252 -14.25 0.36 -17.54
CA GLY A 252 -15.06 1.24 -18.37
C GLY A 252 -15.32 2.57 -17.70
N LYS A 253 -15.43 3.62 -18.51
CA LYS A 253 -16.00 4.90 -18.12
C LYS A 253 -17.09 5.27 -19.12
N PHE A 254 -18.28 5.54 -18.60
CA PHE A 254 -19.46 5.88 -19.37
C PHE A 254 -20.04 7.19 -18.84
N ASP A 255 -20.70 7.93 -19.72
CA ASP A 255 -21.57 9.03 -19.31
C ASP A 255 -22.83 8.43 -18.66
N LYS A 256 -23.29 9.00 -17.54
CA LYS A 256 -24.50 8.53 -16.85
C LYS A 256 -25.80 8.87 -17.57
N VAL A 257 -25.83 9.96 -18.32
CA VAL A 257 -27.03 10.47 -18.99
C VAL A 257 -27.23 9.76 -20.32
N THR A 258 -26.18 9.69 -21.14
CA THR A 258 -26.26 9.09 -22.48
C THR A 258 -25.95 7.59 -22.50
N GLY A 259 -25.38 7.05 -21.42
CA GLY A 259 -24.88 5.66 -21.37
C GLY A 259 -23.66 5.40 -22.25
N ALA A 260 -23.22 6.38 -23.05
CA ALA A 260 -22.16 6.21 -24.04
C ALA A 260 -20.78 6.08 -23.39
N PRO A 261 -19.86 5.27 -23.97
CA PRO A 261 -18.49 5.17 -23.49
C PRO A 261 -17.75 6.50 -23.70
N LEU A 262 -17.15 7.02 -22.64
CA LEU A 262 -16.32 8.24 -22.72
C LEU A 262 -15.04 7.95 -23.52
N LYS A 263 -14.53 8.97 -24.24
CA LYS A 263 -13.36 8.83 -25.13
C LYS A 263 -12.14 8.26 -24.39
N GLY A 264 -11.67 7.07 -24.82
CA GLY A 264 -10.57 6.35 -24.18
C GLY A 264 -10.90 5.79 -22.78
N GLY A 265 -12.18 5.68 -22.45
CA GLY A 265 -12.73 5.24 -21.17
C GLY A 265 -12.86 3.71 -21.02
N LEU A 266 -13.00 2.97 -22.12
CA LEU A 266 -12.94 1.51 -22.12
C LEU A 266 -11.48 1.06 -22.28
N ARG A 267 -10.98 0.22 -21.36
CA ARG A 267 -9.61 -0.30 -21.36
C ARG A 267 -9.59 -1.73 -20.83
N VAL A 268 -8.95 -2.63 -21.56
CA VAL A 268 -8.56 -3.95 -21.05
C VAL A 268 -7.09 -3.88 -20.63
N GLN A 269 -6.79 -4.33 -19.41
CA GLN A 269 -5.46 -4.30 -18.82
C GLN A 269 -5.09 -5.68 -18.28
N ASN A 270 -3.93 -6.17 -18.71
CA ASN A 270 -3.27 -7.33 -18.11
C ASN A 270 -2.29 -6.81 -17.05
N GLN A 271 -2.41 -7.26 -15.80
CA GLN A 271 -1.54 -6.83 -14.71
C GLN A 271 -1.29 -7.94 -13.69
N THR A 272 -0.18 -7.82 -12.97
CA THR A 272 0.08 -8.60 -11.75
C THR A 272 0.02 -7.65 -10.56
N GLU A 273 -0.91 -7.91 -9.64
CA GLU A 273 -1.09 -7.15 -8.41
C GLU A 273 -0.54 -7.97 -7.23
N TYR A 274 0.30 -7.37 -6.40
CA TYR A 274 0.71 -7.96 -5.13
C TYR A 274 -0.28 -7.53 -4.06
N PHE A 275 -1.38 -8.29 -3.97
CA PHE A 275 -2.52 -8.03 -3.10
C PHE A 275 -2.16 -8.34 -1.65
N VAL A 276 -2.26 -7.34 -0.78
CA VAL A 276 -1.95 -7.45 0.66
C VAL A 276 -3.25 -7.55 1.43
N MET A 277 -3.39 -8.62 2.20
CA MET A 277 -4.48 -8.80 3.14
C MET A 277 -3.97 -9.15 4.53
N SER A 278 -4.75 -8.76 5.53
CA SER A 278 -4.43 -8.92 6.94
C SER A 278 -5.63 -9.44 7.71
N ARG A 279 -5.40 -10.20 8.78
CA ARG A 279 -6.40 -10.47 9.81
C ARG A 279 -5.78 -10.44 11.20
N GLN A 280 -6.60 -10.17 12.20
CA GLN A 280 -6.20 -10.29 13.60
C GLN A 280 -6.60 -11.65 14.14
N PHE A 281 -5.88 -12.14 15.15
CA PHE A 281 -6.37 -13.19 16.05
C PHE A 281 -6.79 -12.57 17.37
N ASP A 282 -7.79 -13.16 18.01
CA ASP A 282 -8.07 -12.90 19.42
C ASP A 282 -6.86 -13.35 20.28
N PRO A 283 -6.33 -12.49 21.17
CA PRO A 283 -5.07 -12.76 21.88
C PRO A 283 -5.17 -13.87 22.94
N LYS A 284 -6.39 -14.22 23.41
CA LYS A 284 -6.60 -15.25 24.44
C LYS A 284 -6.87 -16.62 23.83
N THR A 285 -7.76 -16.68 22.85
CA THR A 285 -8.29 -17.90 22.23
C THR A 285 -7.52 -18.31 20.96
N TRP A 286 -6.82 -17.36 20.33
CA TRP A 286 -6.23 -17.50 18.99
C TRP A 286 -7.24 -17.77 17.86
N ALA A 287 -8.51 -17.43 18.09
CA ALA A 287 -9.54 -17.46 17.05
C ALA A 287 -9.25 -16.37 15.98
N PRO A 288 -9.22 -16.70 14.68
CA PRO A 288 -8.99 -15.72 13.63
C PRO A 288 -10.25 -14.87 13.37
N LYS A 289 -10.08 -13.53 13.34
CA LYS A 289 -11.08 -12.62 12.77
C LYS A 289 -11.08 -12.70 11.23
N LYS A 290 -12.06 -12.07 10.59
CA LYS A 290 -12.18 -11.99 9.12
C LYS A 290 -10.93 -11.37 8.47
N TRP A 291 -10.68 -11.76 7.22
CA TRP A 291 -9.67 -11.11 6.40
C TRP A 291 -10.13 -9.73 5.95
N LEU A 292 -9.20 -8.77 5.97
CA LEU A 292 -9.38 -7.41 5.49
C LEU A 292 -8.32 -7.11 4.43
N VAL A 293 -8.71 -6.39 3.38
CA VAL A 293 -7.80 -5.82 2.39
C VAL A 293 -6.97 -4.73 3.05
N TRP A 294 -5.65 -4.91 3.06
CA TRP A 294 -4.69 -3.91 3.53
C TRP A 294 -4.31 -2.95 2.40
N GLY A 295 -4.20 -3.45 1.17
CA GLY A 295 -3.95 -2.68 -0.04
C GLY A 295 -3.20 -3.49 -1.09
N ASN A 296 -2.50 -2.82 -1.99
CA ASN A 296 -1.57 -3.45 -2.92
C ASN A 296 -0.14 -2.99 -2.58
N THR A 297 0.86 -3.79 -2.99
CA THR A 297 2.27 -3.40 -2.91
C THR A 297 3.00 -3.68 -4.23
N LYS A 298 4.30 -3.40 -4.30
CA LYS A 298 5.17 -3.70 -5.44
C LYS A 298 6.13 -4.84 -5.11
N ALA A 299 6.85 -5.30 -6.13
CA ALA A 299 8.02 -6.12 -5.93
C ALA A 299 9.13 -5.30 -5.25
N THR A 300 9.86 -5.93 -4.33
CA THR A 300 10.96 -5.32 -3.57
C THR A 300 12.23 -5.41 -4.40
N THR A 301 12.77 -4.29 -4.88
CA THR A 301 14.11 -4.27 -5.50
C THR A 301 15.19 -4.34 -4.42
N LEU A 302 16.45 -4.59 -4.82
CA LEU A 302 17.58 -4.59 -3.89
C LEU A 302 17.84 -3.19 -3.31
N GLU A 303 17.57 -2.14 -4.09
CA GLU A 303 17.69 -0.74 -3.65
C GLU A 303 16.61 -0.38 -2.62
N ASP A 304 15.35 -0.74 -2.89
CA ASP A 304 14.25 -0.60 -1.92
C ASP A 304 14.59 -1.33 -0.61
N TRP A 305 15.10 -2.56 -0.70
CA TRP A 305 15.44 -3.37 0.46
C TRP A 305 16.56 -2.76 1.31
N ARG A 306 17.62 -2.24 0.67
CA ARG A 306 18.72 -1.55 1.37
C ARG A 306 18.24 -0.25 2.05
N LEU A 307 17.33 0.49 1.40
CA LEU A 307 16.71 1.67 2.00
C LEU A 307 15.84 1.28 3.20
N GLU A 308 15.08 0.19 3.08
CA GLU A 308 14.25 -0.38 4.14
C GLU A 308 15.06 -0.84 5.35
N GLU A 309 16.14 -1.62 5.15
CA GLU A 309 17.03 -2.05 6.24
C GLU A 309 17.70 -0.87 6.95
N LYS A 310 18.13 0.17 6.22
CA LYS A 310 18.65 1.41 6.82
C LYS A 310 17.58 2.12 7.66
N GLY A 311 16.35 2.22 7.15
CA GLY A 311 15.22 2.82 7.87
C GLY A 311 14.88 2.06 9.16
N ILE A 312 14.86 0.72 9.11
CA ILE A 312 14.65 -0.13 10.29
C ILE A 312 15.75 0.09 11.33
N GLN A 313 17.03 0.02 10.93
CA GLN A 313 18.17 0.27 11.84
C GLN A 313 18.13 1.66 12.47
N GLN A 314 17.68 2.68 11.74
CA GLN A 314 17.55 4.04 12.28
C GLN A 314 16.41 4.13 13.31
N MET A 315 15.25 3.49 13.06
CA MET A 315 14.16 3.41 14.02
C MET A 315 14.57 2.63 15.29
N GLU A 316 15.23 1.48 15.14
CA GLU A 316 15.75 0.69 16.27
C GLU A 316 16.72 1.50 17.14
N LYS A 317 17.64 2.25 16.53
CA LYS A 317 18.55 3.17 17.25
C LYS A 317 17.81 4.29 17.97
N GLN A 318 16.81 4.91 17.33
CA GLN A 318 16.00 5.96 17.95
C GLN A 318 15.18 5.44 19.14
N ASP A 319 14.56 4.27 19.01
CA ASP A 319 13.77 3.69 20.09
C ASP A 319 14.64 3.15 21.22
N PHE A 320 15.85 2.64 20.94
CA PHE A 320 16.85 2.32 21.96
C PHE A 320 17.30 3.59 22.72
N ALA A 321 17.60 4.68 22.00
CA ALA A 321 17.99 5.95 22.61
C ALA A 321 16.87 6.53 23.50
N LYS A 322 15.61 6.51 23.05
CA LYS A 322 14.45 6.93 23.86
C LYS A 322 14.29 6.12 25.14
N ARG A 323 14.50 4.79 25.08
CA ARG A 323 14.45 3.92 26.27
C ARG A 323 15.58 4.20 27.26
N ARG A 324 16.74 4.71 26.79
CA ARG A 324 17.89 5.02 27.65
C ARG A 324 17.91 6.45 28.20
N GLY A 325 17.24 7.39 27.53
CA GLY A 325 17.13 8.80 27.93
C GLY A 325 15.84 9.15 28.67
N GLY A 326 15.18 8.16 29.28
CA GLY A 326 13.94 8.30 30.06
C GLY A 326 14.10 7.90 31.52
N LEU A 327 15.31 8.08 32.07
CA LEU A 327 15.65 8.06 33.50
C LEU A 327 15.93 9.50 33.94
#